data_AF-A0A527U424-F1
#
_entry.id   AF-A0A527U424-F1
#
_cell.length_a   1.000
_cell.length_b   1.000
_cell.length_c   1.000
_cell.angle_alpha   90.00
_cell.angle_beta   90.00
_cell.angle_gamma   90.00
#
_symmetry.space_group_name_H-M   'P 1'
#
loop_
_entity.id
_entity.type
_entity.pdbx_description
1 polymer ?
#
loop_
_entity_poly.entity_id
_entity_poly.type
_entity_poly.pdbx_seq_one_letter_code
_entity_poly.pdbx_strand_id
1 'polypeptide(L)'
;MNSDFSEHRSPFSESCSECKRPGGQPMSSVLAARDLTRDLAAILAPGQGWKRQVSAVYKKLTDKNFEWVLDDLTWNRVKSWFFAEARRVDYQEMVALKELKAVEEARLEHREFVAKTTRLAQALAATGEALSREEMALLARLEGRSAALAGITHPGSRTTLRGLDRSRAGGDAR
;
A
#
# COMPACT_ATOMS: atom_id res chain seq x y z
N MET A 1 15.76 -29.96 35.73
CA MET A 1 16.14 -29.23 36.95
C MET A 1 15.95 -27.75 36.67
N ASN A 2 15.26 -27.06 37.58
CA ASN A 2 14.84 -25.66 37.54
C ASN A 2 15.96 -24.69 37.97
N SER A 3 15.79 -23.40 37.59
CA SER A 3 16.05 -22.15 38.38
C SER A 3 17.50 -21.84 38.85
N ASP A 4 18.02 -20.61 39.01
CA ASP A 4 17.47 -19.25 39.06
C ASP A 4 18.59 -18.18 38.94
N PHE A 5 18.20 -16.99 38.47
CA PHE A 5 18.60 -15.59 38.78
C PHE A 5 19.93 -15.20 39.48
N SER A 6 20.57 -14.16 38.94
CA SER A 6 21.21 -13.04 39.67
C SER A 6 21.69 -11.99 38.64
N GLU A 7 20.99 -10.88 38.38
CA GLU A 7 20.96 -9.61 39.15
C GLU A 7 22.32 -9.04 39.55
N HIS A 8 23.01 -8.34 38.63
CA HIS A 8 23.81 -7.18 39.01
C HIS A 8 23.74 -6.07 37.94
N ARG A 9 23.00 -5.02 38.26
CA ARG A 9 23.06 -3.69 37.64
C ARG A 9 24.25 -2.94 38.24
N SER A 10 25.15 -2.47 37.39
CA SER A 10 26.28 -1.63 37.79
C SER A 10 25.78 -0.25 38.29
N PRO A 11 26.29 0.26 39.43
CA PRO A 11 25.95 1.57 39.98
C PRO A 11 27.03 2.60 39.64
N PHE A 12 26.74 3.55 38.75
CA PHE A 12 27.45 4.83 38.72
C PHE A 12 26.51 5.95 38.27
N SER A 13 26.13 6.76 39.27
CA SER A 13 25.79 8.21 39.20
C SER A 13 26.72 8.95 38.22
N GLU A 14 26.37 10.05 37.53
CA GLU A 14 25.40 11.10 37.84
C GLU A 14 25.25 12.04 36.62
N SER A 15 24.12 12.75 36.58
CA SER A 15 23.97 14.11 36.03
C SER A 15 23.97 14.32 34.51
N CYS A 16 22.77 14.16 33.92
CA CYS A 16 22.22 15.17 33.01
C CYS A 16 20.77 15.45 33.41
N SER A 17 20.57 16.60 34.05
CA SER A 17 19.25 17.21 34.29
C SER A 17 18.60 17.54 32.94
N GLU A 18 17.70 16.68 32.47
CA GLU A 18 16.67 17.07 31.52
C GLU A 18 15.31 16.93 32.20
N CYS A 19 14.59 18.05 32.27
CA CYS A 19 13.30 18.20 32.91
C CYS A 19 12.28 17.16 32.41
N LYS A 20 12.12 16.07 33.17
CA LYS A 20 10.98 15.16 33.03
C LYS A 20 9.71 15.92 33.38
N ARG A 21 8.92 16.30 32.38
CA ARG A 21 7.50 16.56 32.61
C ARG A 21 6.81 15.20 32.83
N PRO A 22 6.14 14.98 33.98
CA PRO A 22 5.37 13.76 34.19
C PRO A 22 4.10 13.86 33.35
N GLY A 23 3.88 12.89 32.46
CA GLY A 23 2.71 12.83 31.58
C GLY A 23 2.98 13.14 30.12
N GLY A 24 4.11 12.71 29.57
CA GLY A 24 4.42 12.82 28.14
C GLY A 24 3.46 11.99 27.28
N GLN A 25 2.26 12.52 27.03
CA GLN A 25 1.41 12.03 25.95
C GLN A 25 2.25 12.07 24.67
N PRO A 26 2.34 10.96 23.92
CA PRO A 26 2.98 10.98 22.61
C PRO A 26 2.26 12.01 21.75
N MET A 27 3.04 12.88 21.09
CA MET A 27 2.48 13.94 20.24
C MET A 27 1.53 13.31 19.21
N SER A 28 0.37 13.93 19.00
CA SER A 28 -0.73 13.40 18.18
C SER A 28 -0.29 12.84 16.81
N SER A 29 0.72 13.45 16.17
CA SER A 29 1.28 12.97 14.90
C SER A 29 2.03 11.64 14.99
N VAL A 30 2.73 11.37 16.09
CA VAL A 30 3.46 10.10 16.30
C VAL A 30 2.48 8.95 16.49
N LEU A 31 1.38 9.18 17.22
CA LEU A 31 0.30 8.19 17.34
C LEU A 31 -0.39 7.95 16.00
N ALA A 32 -0.72 9.01 15.26
CA ALA A 32 -1.30 8.87 13.93
C ALA A 32 -0.38 8.10 12.98
N ALA A 33 0.93 8.37 12.99
CA ALA A 33 1.90 7.63 12.20
C ALA A 33 1.96 6.14 12.60
N ARG A 34 1.94 5.84 13.91
CA ARG A 34 1.90 4.48 14.42
C ARG A 34 0.67 3.74 13.92
N ASP A 35 -0.49 4.35 14.05
CA ASP A 35 -1.77 3.73 13.71
C ASP A 35 -1.84 3.49 12.19
N LEU A 36 -1.47 4.48 11.37
CA LEU A 36 -1.35 4.33 9.91
C LEU A 36 -0.37 3.22 9.52
N THR A 37 0.80 3.16 10.17
CA THR A 37 1.82 2.14 9.88
C THR A 37 1.32 0.74 10.23
N ARG A 38 0.55 0.59 11.31
CA ARG A 38 -0.04 -0.70 11.74
C ARG A 38 -1.17 -1.14 10.82
N ASP A 39 -2.03 -0.22 10.43
CA ASP A 39 -3.09 -0.48 9.45
C ASP A 39 -2.49 -0.97 8.12
N LEU A 40 -1.49 -0.24 7.61
CA LEU A 40 -0.75 -0.63 6.41
C LEU A 40 -0.08 -2.00 6.54
N ALA A 41 0.56 -2.26 7.68
CA ALA A 41 1.14 -3.56 7.97
C ALA A 41 0.11 -4.70 7.96
N ALA A 42 -1.10 -4.45 8.46
CA ALA A 42 -2.19 -5.43 8.45
C ALA A 42 -2.70 -5.71 7.03
N ILE A 43 -2.76 -4.69 6.17
CA ILE A 43 -3.16 -4.82 4.76
C ILE A 43 -2.08 -5.55 3.95
N LEU A 44 -0.82 -5.16 4.10
CA LEU A 44 0.29 -5.67 3.29
C LEU A 44 0.78 -7.07 3.71
N ALA A 45 0.73 -7.38 5.02
CA ALA A 45 1.25 -8.61 5.58
C ALA A 45 0.35 -9.14 6.72
N PRO A 46 -0.88 -9.57 6.40
CA PRO A 46 -1.84 -10.04 7.40
C PRO A 46 -1.30 -11.30 8.10
N GLY A 47 -1.45 -11.35 9.43
CA GLY A 47 -1.05 -12.51 10.26
C GLY A 47 0.46 -12.79 10.33
N GLN A 48 1.30 -11.92 9.75
CA GLN A 48 2.75 -12.09 9.81
C GLN A 48 3.34 -11.44 11.07
N GLY A 49 4.51 -11.92 11.50
CA GLY A 49 5.23 -11.31 12.62
C GLY A 49 5.66 -9.87 12.32
N TRP A 50 5.79 -9.05 13.38
CA TRP A 50 6.06 -7.61 13.30
C TRP A 50 7.26 -7.23 12.39
N LYS A 51 8.32 -8.06 12.35
CA LYS A 51 9.48 -7.81 11.48
C LYS A 51 9.09 -7.83 10.00
N ARG A 52 8.26 -8.79 9.58
CA ARG A 52 7.79 -8.92 8.19
C ARG A 52 6.83 -7.79 7.83
N GLN A 53 5.98 -7.40 8.76
CA GLN A 53 5.09 -6.25 8.63
C GLN A 53 5.87 -4.95 8.39
N VAL A 54 6.85 -4.63 9.25
CA VAL A 54 7.70 -3.45 9.08
C VAL A 54 8.47 -3.50 7.76
N SER A 55 9.03 -4.65 7.39
CA SER A 55 9.72 -4.82 6.11
C SER A 55 8.81 -4.63 4.90
N ALA A 56 7.53 -5.03 4.99
CA ALA A 56 6.57 -4.85 3.91
C ALA A 56 6.24 -3.37 3.71
N VAL A 57 5.98 -2.64 4.79
CA VAL A 57 5.74 -1.19 4.76
C VAL A 57 6.98 -0.46 4.23
N TYR A 58 8.17 -0.78 4.76
CA TYR A 58 9.43 -0.22 4.30
C TYR A 58 9.62 -0.38 2.79
N LYS A 59 9.50 -1.61 2.28
CA LYS A 59 9.67 -1.90 0.84
C LYS A 59 8.74 -1.08 -0.04
N LYS A 60 7.51 -0.83 0.41
CA LYS A 60 6.51 -0.05 -0.34
C LYS A 60 6.80 1.44 -0.33
N LEU A 61 7.24 1.98 0.81
CA LEU A 61 7.62 3.39 0.94
C LEU A 61 8.93 3.73 0.21
N THR A 62 9.81 2.74 0.03
CA THR A 62 11.06 2.87 -0.75
C THR A 62 10.93 2.35 -2.19
N ASP A 63 9.72 2.02 -2.65
CA ASP A 63 9.52 1.54 -4.02
C ASP A 63 9.65 2.73 -4.99
N LYS A 64 10.47 2.59 -6.03
CA LYS A 64 10.68 3.62 -7.06
C LYS A 64 9.42 3.90 -7.87
N ASN A 65 8.46 2.98 -7.86
CA ASN A 65 7.17 3.16 -8.54
C ASN A 65 6.15 3.93 -7.70
N PHE A 66 6.49 4.31 -6.47
CA PHE A 66 5.64 5.10 -5.60
C PHE A 66 5.96 6.59 -5.75
N GLU A 67 4.94 7.41 -6.03
CA GLU A 67 5.10 8.85 -6.29
C GLU A 67 5.68 9.62 -5.09
N TRP A 68 5.37 9.15 -3.87
CA TRP A 68 5.84 9.73 -2.62
C TRP A 68 6.99 8.92 -2.01
N VAL A 69 7.89 8.42 -2.86
CA VAL A 69 9.05 7.63 -2.42
C VAL A 69 9.89 8.42 -1.42
N LEU A 70 10.32 7.74 -0.37
CA LEU A 70 11.21 8.30 0.65
C LEU A 70 12.59 7.66 0.49
N ASP A 71 13.45 8.31 -0.29
CA ASP A 71 14.76 7.76 -0.69
C ASP A 71 15.72 7.54 0.50
N ASP A 72 15.64 8.39 1.53
CA ASP A 72 16.48 8.32 2.73
C ASP A 72 15.80 7.56 3.90
N LEU A 73 14.67 6.90 3.65
CA LEU A 73 13.98 6.15 4.69
C LEU A 73 14.78 4.91 5.08
N THR A 74 14.97 4.70 6.37
CA THR A 74 15.61 3.49 6.90
C THR A 74 14.58 2.54 7.50
N TRP A 75 14.89 1.25 7.50
CA TRP A 75 14.03 0.24 8.14
C TRP A 75 13.80 0.53 9.64
N ASN A 76 14.84 1.02 10.34
CA ASN A 76 14.75 1.42 11.75
C ASN A 76 13.81 2.62 11.96
N ARG A 77 13.74 3.53 10.99
CA ARG A 77 12.80 4.66 11.02
C ARG A 77 11.35 4.16 10.97
N VAL A 78 11.02 3.25 10.06
CA VAL A 78 9.68 2.63 9.99
C VAL A 78 9.36 1.84 11.25
N LYS A 79 10.34 1.09 11.79
CA LYS A 79 10.20 0.40 13.08
C LYS A 79 9.86 1.38 14.20
N SER A 80 10.51 2.54 14.25
CA SER A 80 10.25 3.55 15.28
C SER A 80 8.82 4.10 15.22
N TRP A 81 8.21 4.22 14.03
CA TRP A 81 6.78 4.56 13.91
C TRP A 81 5.89 3.42 14.41
N PHE A 82 6.18 2.17 14.02
CA PHE A 82 5.39 0.99 14.39
C PHE A 82 5.25 0.80 15.91
N PHE A 83 6.28 1.15 16.68
CA PHE A 83 6.29 1.11 18.15
C PHE A 83 6.02 2.46 18.82
N ALA A 84 5.77 3.54 18.05
CA ALA A 84 5.68 4.92 18.55
C ALA A 84 6.89 5.37 19.38
N GLU A 85 8.08 4.91 19.00
CA GLU A 85 9.37 5.30 19.58
C GLU A 85 9.96 6.56 18.90
N ALA A 86 9.37 6.99 17.78
CA ALA A 86 9.83 8.17 17.05
C ALA A 86 9.62 9.46 17.85
N ARG A 87 10.67 10.29 17.98
CA ARG A 87 10.57 11.61 18.66
C ARG A 87 9.70 12.60 17.88
N ARG A 88 9.77 12.56 16.54
CA ARG A 88 9.03 13.39 15.60
C ARG A 88 8.81 12.59 14.31
N VAL A 89 7.74 12.91 13.59
CA VAL A 89 7.44 12.40 12.26
C VAL A 89 7.33 13.60 11.34
N ASP A 90 8.05 13.55 10.22
CA ASP A 90 8.09 14.63 9.26
C ASP A 90 6.83 14.65 8.41
N TYR A 91 6.49 15.82 7.88
CA TYR A 91 5.26 15.99 7.10
C TYR A 91 5.23 15.08 5.86
N GLN A 92 6.36 14.96 5.16
CA GLN A 92 6.49 14.07 4.00
C GLN A 92 6.28 12.60 4.37
N GLU A 93 6.81 12.16 5.52
CA GLU A 93 6.60 10.80 6.03
C GLU A 93 5.11 10.54 6.30
N MET A 94 4.40 11.51 6.88
CA MET A 94 2.96 11.42 7.12
C MET A 94 2.14 11.39 5.82
N VAL A 95 2.50 12.20 4.83
CA VAL A 95 1.81 12.21 3.52
C VAL A 95 2.03 10.87 2.83
N ALA A 96 3.27 10.39 2.75
CA ALA A 96 3.60 9.10 2.15
C ALA A 96 2.82 7.94 2.79
N LEU A 97 2.68 7.91 4.12
CA LEU A 97 1.87 6.90 4.82
C LEU A 97 0.38 6.98 4.47
N LYS A 98 -0.19 8.18 4.35
CA LYS A 98 -1.60 8.37 3.98
C LYS A 98 -1.87 7.96 2.54
N GLU A 99 -1.02 8.39 1.62
CA GLU A 99 -1.15 8.09 0.20
C GLU A 99 -0.95 6.58 -0.05
N LEU A 100 0.03 5.97 0.61
CA LEU A 100 0.22 4.52 0.52
C LEU A 100 -1.00 3.76 1.06
N LYS A 101 -1.60 4.24 2.15
CA LYS A 101 -2.82 3.63 2.71
C LYS A 101 -3.98 3.72 1.72
N ALA A 102 -4.22 4.89 1.14
CA ALA A 102 -5.28 5.08 0.15
C ALA A 102 -5.11 4.15 -1.07
N VAL A 103 -3.87 4.00 -1.57
CA VAL A 103 -3.58 3.11 -2.70
C VAL A 103 -3.82 1.64 -2.36
N GLU A 104 -3.35 1.18 -1.20
CA GLU A 104 -3.50 -0.23 -0.81
C GLU A 104 -4.94 -0.57 -0.39
N GLU A 105 -5.70 0.37 0.19
CA GLU A 105 -7.15 0.23 0.42
C GLU A 105 -7.91 0.12 -0.91
N ALA A 106 -7.64 0.99 -1.88
CA ALA A 106 -8.25 0.90 -3.21
C ALA A 106 -7.93 -0.43 -3.91
N ARG A 107 -6.71 -0.96 -3.74
CA ARG A 107 -6.32 -2.29 -4.24
C ARG A 107 -7.09 -3.41 -3.56
N LEU A 108 -7.31 -3.32 -2.26
CA LEU A 108 -8.08 -4.31 -1.51
C LEU A 108 -9.54 -4.30 -1.96
N GLU A 109 -10.16 -3.12 -2.06
CA GLU A 109 -11.52 -2.95 -2.55
C GLU A 109 -11.69 -3.48 -3.98
N HIS A 110 -10.74 -3.21 -4.87
CA HIS A 110 -10.76 -3.75 -6.23
C HIS A 110 -10.68 -5.28 -6.24
N ARG A 111 -9.83 -5.90 -5.41
CA ARG A 111 -9.76 -7.36 -5.29
C ARG A 111 -11.07 -7.95 -4.78
N GLU A 112 -11.70 -7.32 -3.80
CA GLU A 112 -13.00 -7.74 -3.30
C GLU A 112 -14.09 -7.60 -4.38
N PHE A 113 -14.06 -6.52 -5.15
CA PHE A 113 -14.97 -6.31 -6.27
C PHE A 113 -14.83 -7.44 -7.29
N VAL A 114 -13.61 -7.76 -7.72
CA VAL A 114 -13.33 -8.86 -8.67
C VAL A 114 -13.79 -10.20 -8.10
N ALA A 115 -13.55 -10.48 -6.82
CA ALA A 115 -14.02 -11.72 -6.19
C ALA A 115 -15.56 -11.80 -6.16
N LYS A 116 -16.25 -10.70 -5.88
CA LYS A 116 -17.72 -10.63 -5.85
C LYS A 116 -18.31 -10.79 -7.26
N THR A 117 -17.76 -10.11 -8.26
CA THR A 117 -18.20 -10.25 -9.66
C THR A 117 -17.96 -11.66 -10.19
N THR A 118 -16.84 -12.29 -9.83
CA THR A 118 -16.57 -13.69 -10.19
C THR A 118 -17.61 -14.65 -9.59
N ARG A 119 -17.97 -14.46 -8.31
CA ARG A 119 -19.03 -15.27 -7.66
C ARG A 119 -20.39 -15.04 -8.30
N LEU A 120 -20.72 -13.81 -8.67
CA LEU A 120 -21.96 -13.49 -9.39
C LEU A 120 -21.99 -14.15 -10.77
N ALA A 121 -20.89 -14.08 -11.52
CA ALA A 121 -20.78 -14.75 -12.83
C ALA A 121 -20.95 -16.27 -12.70
N GLN A 122 -20.37 -16.89 -11.66
CA GLN A 122 -20.56 -18.31 -11.36
C GLN A 122 -22.02 -18.65 -11.01
N ALA A 123 -22.69 -17.81 -10.21
CA ALA A 123 -24.09 -18.00 -9.85
C ALA A 123 -25.02 -17.88 -11.08
N LEU A 124 -24.77 -16.91 -11.96
CA LEU A 124 -25.53 -16.71 -13.19
C LEU A 124 -25.35 -17.88 -14.17
N ALA A 125 -24.11 -18.36 -14.33
CA ALA A 125 -23.82 -19.54 -15.13
C ALA A 125 -24.54 -20.80 -14.59
N ALA A 126 -24.68 -20.91 -13.27
CA ALA A 126 -25.43 -22.01 -12.64
C ALA A 126 -26.95 -21.92 -12.85
N THR A 127 -27.50 -20.71 -13.03
CA THR A 127 -28.92 -20.49 -13.34
C THR A 127 -29.27 -20.61 -14.83
N GLY A 128 -28.25 -20.74 -15.71
CA GLY A 128 -28.45 -20.88 -17.16
C GLY A 128 -28.73 -19.58 -17.92
N GLU A 129 -28.75 -18.44 -17.22
CA GLU A 129 -28.82 -17.11 -17.84
C GLU A 129 -27.41 -16.63 -18.20
N ALA A 130 -27.22 -16.34 -19.49
CA ALA A 130 -26.01 -15.67 -19.97
C ALA A 130 -26.20 -14.14 -19.84
N LEU A 131 -25.21 -13.46 -19.26
CA LEU A 131 -25.15 -11.99 -19.28
C LEU A 131 -25.20 -11.49 -20.71
N SER A 132 -26.03 -10.49 -20.97
CA SER A 132 -26.09 -9.82 -22.26
C SER A 132 -24.76 -9.14 -22.57
N ARG A 133 -24.51 -8.91 -23.86
CA ARG A 133 -23.30 -8.22 -24.33
C ARG A 133 -23.16 -6.81 -23.72
N GLU A 134 -24.28 -6.14 -23.46
CA GLU A 134 -24.31 -4.80 -22.85
C GLU A 134 -23.92 -4.85 -21.36
N GLU A 135 -24.42 -5.83 -20.61
CA GLU A 135 -24.07 -6.02 -19.20
C GLU A 135 -22.59 -6.40 -19.02
N MET A 136 -22.07 -7.26 -19.90
CA MET A 136 -20.63 -7.59 -19.92
C MET A 136 -19.77 -6.35 -20.22
N ALA A 137 -20.19 -5.48 -21.14
CA ALA A 137 -19.48 -4.26 -21.45
C ALA A 137 -19.50 -3.25 -20.28
N LEU A 138 -20.62 -3.14 -19.56
CA LEU A 138 -20.74 -2.32 -18.36
C LEU A 138 -19.84 -2.84 -17.23
N LEU A 139 -19.81 -4.15 -17.00
CA LEU A 139 -18.93 -4.79 -16.02
C LEU A 139 -17.46 -4.55 -16.35
N ALA A 140 -17.05 -4.74 -17.60
CA ALA A 140 -15.68 -4.45 -18.04
C ALA A 140 -15.29 -2.98 -17.82
N ARG A 141 -16.23 -2.04 -18.04
CA ARG A 141 -16.00 -0.61 -17.79
C ARG A 141 -15.90 -0.28 -16.29
N LEU A 142 -16.67 -0.97 -15.44
CA LEU A 142 -16.61 -0.84 -13.98
C LEU A 142 -15.31 -1.42 -13.43
N GLU A 143 -14.90 -2.58 -13.92
CA GLU A 143 -13.63 -3.21 -13.59
C GLU A 143 -12.45 -2.31 -13.99
N GLY A 144 -12.44 -1.80 -15.22
CA GLY A 144 -11.38 -0.90 -15.68
C GLY A 144 -11.27 0.39 -14.85
N ARG A 145 -12.40 0.98 -14.43
CA ARG A 145 -12.39 2.16 -13.55
C ARG A 145 -11.84 1.84 -12.15
N SER A 146 -12.26 0.72 -11.57
CA SER A 146 -11.78 0.32 -10.24
C SER A 146 -10.29 -0.07 -10.27
N ALA A 147 -9.81 -0.73 -11.33
CA ALA A 147 -8.40 -1.04 -11.53
C ALA A 147 -7.54 0.23 -11.67
N ALA A 148 -8.02 1.23 -12.42
CA ALA A 148 -7.33 2.51 -12.56
C ALA A 148 -7.20 3.25 -11.22
N LEU A 149 -8.27 3.26 -10.40
CA LEU A 149 -8.24 3.85 -9.05
C LEU A 149 -7.27 3.13 -8.11
N ALA A 150 -7.13 1.81 -8.26
CA ALA A 150 -6.19 0.99 -7.50
C ALA A 150 -4.72 1.11 -7.98
N GLY A 151 -4.45 1.96 -8.99
CA GLY A 151 -3.13 2.05 -9.62
C GLY A 151 -2.69 0.73 -10.28
N ILE A 152 -3.64 -0.11 -10.68
CA ILE A 152 -3.44 -1.36 -11.42
C ILE A 152 -3.69 -1.04 -12.90
N THR A 153 -2.85 -0.18 -13.47
CA THR A 153 -2.84 0.03 -14.92
C THR A 153 -1.91 -1.00 -15.54
N HIS A 154 -2.45 -1.93 -16.33
CA HIS A 154 -1.62 -2.78 -17.19
C HIS A 154 -0.82 -1.89 -18.16
N PRO A 155 0.51 -1.95 -18.18
CA PRO A 155 1.34 -1.21 -19.12
C PRO A 155 1.29 -1.77 -20.56
N GLY A 156 0.17 -2.37 -20.98
CA GLY A 156 0.06 -3.13 -22.23
C GLY A 156 -1.07 -2.73 -23.18
N SER A 157 -2.09 -1.99 -22.73
CA SER A 157 -3.25 -1.68 -23.58
C SER A 157 -3.15 -0.31 -24.25
N ARG A 158 -1.96 0.04 -24.75
CA ARG A 158 -1.86 1.02 -25.84
C ARG A 158 -2.20 0.28 -27.13
N THR A 159 -3.49 0.27 -27.44
CA THR A 159 -4.00 -0.03 -28.78
C THR A 159 -3.18 0.75 -29.81
N THR A 160 -2.25 0.09 -30.48
CA THR A 160 -1.58 0.58 -31.68
C THR A 160 -2.57 0.49 -32.86
N LEU A 161 -3.66 1.26 -32.80
CA LEU A 161 -4.39 1.68 -34.00
C LEU A 161 -3.75 2.96 -34.52
N ARG A 162 -2.52 2.84 -35.00
CA ARG A 162 -1.84 3.91 -35.75
C ARG A 162 -1.00 3.26 -36.84
N GLY A 163 -1.62 2.99 -37.97
CA GLY A 163 -0.91 2.44 -39.13
C GLY A 163 -1.77 1.79 -40.22
N LEU A 164 -2.96 2.31 -40.51
CA LEU A 164 -3.67 2.02 -41.76
C LEU A 164 -4.22 3.33 -42.33
N ASP A 165 -3.32 4.23 -42.68
CA ASP A 165 -3.63 5.27 -43.65
C ASP A 165 -2.35 5.72 -44.38
N ARG A 166 -2.46 5.94 -45.69
CA ARG A 166 -1.43 6.16 -46.73
C ARG A 166 -0.80 4.88 -47.31
N SER A 167 -0.86 4.57 -48.60
CA SER A 167 -1.14 5.39 -49.79
C SER A 167 -1.72 4.55 -50.92
N ARG A 168 -2.84 5.00 -51.48
CA ARG A 168 -3.33 4.66 -52.81
C ARG A 168 -3.09 5.90 -53.68
N ALA A 169 -2.07 5.89 -54.56
CA ALA A 169 -1.97 6.77 -55.73
C ALA A 169 -0.69 6.49 -56.54
N GLY A 170 -0.84 6.41 -57.87
CA GLY A 170 0.22 6.32 -58.87
C GLY A 170 0.17 4.97 -59.59
N GLY A 171 -0.55 4.76 -60.69
CA GLY A 171 -0.83 5.70 -61.78
C GLY A 171 0.17 5.43 -62.91
N ASP A 172 -0.34 4.87 -64.01
CA ASP A 172 0.35 4.52 -65.24
C ASP A 172 1.38 5.54 -65.73
N ALA A 173 2.50 5.04 -66.27
CA ALA A 173 3.12 5.61 -67.47
C ALA A 173 4.05 4.58 -68.16
N ARG A 174 3.55 4.07 -69.29
CA ARG A 174 4.24 3.66 -70.53
C ARG A 174 5.42 2.69 -70.47
#